data_AF-A0A511J0Q4-F1
#
_entry.id   AF-A0A511J0Q4-F1
#
_cell.length_a   1.000
_cell.length_b   1.000
_cell.length_c   1.000
_cell.angle_alpha   90.00
_cell.angle_beta   90.00
_cell.angle_gamma   90.00
#
_symmetry.space_group_name_H-M   'P 1'
#
loop_
_entity.id
_entity.type
_entity.pdbx_description
1 polymer ?
#
loop_
_entity_poly.entity_id
_entity_poly.type
_entity_poly.pdbx_seq_one_letter_code
_entity_poly.pdbx_strand_id
1 'polypeptide(L)'
;MVKKSVYDDLEGYREFPSSQDYDFILRFLDKDYNLAILPEKLVLYRIREKSITKSSSLKQFLTSLNIKKLHVQRKYKNQDQFSMGKIKEIYTNITPEQERKFRRAKELIDKKNYKGLLEVFRSPYIIRYIMQKVIFNFKLLTMKFT
;
A
#
# COMPACT_ATOMS: atom_id res chain seq x y z
N MET A 1 16.71 5.59 6.62
CA MET A 1 17.66 6.35 5.77
C MET A 1 18.20 5.41 4.70
N VAL A 2 18.71 5.94 3.59
CA VAL A 2 19.25 5.13 2.48
C VAL A 2 20.60 5.70 2.05
N LYS A 3 21.54 4.84 1.64
CA LYS A 3 22.83 5.27 1.08
C LYS A 3 22.58 5.97 -0.27
N LYS A 4 23.32 7.04 -0.55
CA LYS A 4 23.20 7.78 -1.81
C LYS A 4 23.36 6.88 -3.03
N SER A 5 24.37 5.99 -3.04
CA SER A 5 24.60 5.06 -4.14
C SER A 5 23.42 4.14 -4.44
N VAL A 6 22.68 3.72 -3.41
CA VAL A 6 21.47 2.89 -3.58
C VAL A 6 20.30 3.73 -4.10
N TYR A 7 20.17 4.97 -3.61
CA TYR A 7 19.14 5.89 -4.12
C TYR A 7 19.37 6.21 -5.60
N ASP A 8 20.63 6.41 -6.01
CA ASP A 8 21.02 6.68 -7.38
C ASP A 8 20.82 5.44 -8.28
N ASP A 9 21.20 4.22 -7.85
CA ASP A 9 20.93 2.97 -8.60
C ASP A 9 19.44 2.71 -8.81
N LEU A 10 18.63 3.06 -7.81
CA LEU A 10 17.18 2.93 -7.87
C LEU A 10 16.49 4.11 -8.58
N GLU A 11 17.23 5.09 -9.10
CA GLU A 11 16.68 6.29 -9.74
C GLU A 11 15.66 7.04 -8.85
N GLY A 12 15.85 6.99 -7.53
CA GLY A 12 15.00 7.66 -6.55
C GLY A 12 13.53 7.21 -6.54
N TYR A 13 12.63 8.14 -6.20
CA TYR A 13 11.19 7.88 -6.14
C TYR A 13 10.52 8.02 -7.51
N ARG A 14 9.66 7.05 -7.83
CA ARG A 14 8.74 7.16 -8.97
C ARG A 14 7.55 8.06 -8.63
N GLU A 15 6.96 8.66 -9.65
CA GLU A 15 5.83 9.60 -9.52
C GLU A 15 4.50 8.90 -9.18
N PHE A 16 4.39 8.35 -7.98
CA PHE A 16 3.10 7.95 -7.42
C PHE A 16 2.50 9.11 -6.59
N PRO A 17 1.20 9.45 -6.75
CA PRO A 17 0.55 10.44 -5.90
C PRO A 17 0.47 10.04 -4.42
N SER A 18 0.65 8.74 -4.14
CA SER A 18 0.73 8.17 -2.79
C SER A 18 1.55 6.88 -2.82
N SER A 19 2.14 6.48 -1.69
CA SER A 19 2.84 5.19 -1.55
C SER A 19 4.16 5.08 -2.36
N GLN A 20 4.83 6.21 -2.62
CA GLN A 20 6.13 6.24 -3.29
C GLN A 20 7.21 5.47 -2.52
N ASP A 21 7.18 5.61 -1.19
CA ASP A 21 8.00 4.86 -0.23
C ASP A 21 7.82 3.36 -0.38
N TYR A 22 6.58 2.89 -0.57
CA TYR A 22 6.30 1.48 -0.73
C TYR A 22 6.88 0.91 -2.03
N ASP A 23 6.75 1.61 -3.15
CA ASP A 23 7.39 1.19 -4.41
C ASP A 23 8.92 1.17 -4.29
N PHE A 24 9.50 2.20 -3.68
CA PHE A 24 10.95 2.29 -3.47
C PHE A 24 11.47 1.12 -2.64
N ILE A 25 10.81 0.79 -1.53
CA ILE A 25 11.21 -0.35 -0.69
C ILE A 25 11.11 -1.67 -1.45
N LEU A 26 10.06 -1.89 -2.27
CA LEU A 26 9.99 -3.12 -3.06
C LEU A 26 11.10 -3.21 -4.11
N ARG A 27 11.43 -2.10 -4.79
CA ARG A 27 12.56 -2.08 -5.73
C ARG A 27 13.91 -2.27 -5.04
N PHE A 28 14.05 -1.75 -3.83
CA PHE A 28 15.21 -1.99 -2.97
C PHE A 28 15.37 -3.47 -2.66
N LEU A 29 14.28 -4.15 -2.29
CA LEU A 29 14.26 -5.59 -2.04
C LEU A 29 14.43 -6.42 -3.32
N ASP A 30 13.97 -5.93 -4.47
CA ASP A 30 14.15 -6.60 -5.78
C ASP A 30 15.62 -6.63 -6.24
N LYS A 31 16.46 -5.74 -5.69
CA LYS A 31 17.91 -5.69 -5.91
C LYS A 31 18.71 -6.37 -4.78
N ASP A 32 18.02 -7.07 -3.88
CA ASP A 32 18.62 -7.76 -2.73
C ASP A 32 19.48 -6.85 -1.83
N TYR A 33 19.14 -5.55 -1.75
CA TYR A 33 19.81 -4.65 -0.82
C TYR A 33 19.44 -4.95 0.63
N ASN A 34 20.40 -4.76 1.54
CA ASN A 34 20.22 -5.02 2.96
C ASN A 34 19.38 -3.93 3.66
N LEU A 35 18.27 -4.35 4.28
CA LEU A 35 17.41 -3.50 5.08
C LEU A 35 17.60 -3.78 6.57
N ALA A 36 17.99 -2.78 7.35
CA ALA A 36 18.04 -2.85 8.81
C ALA A 36 16.88 -2.07 9.43
N ILE A 37 16.21 -2.67 10.41
CA ILE A 37 15.16 -2.04 11.21
C ILE A 37 15.71 -1.80 12.60
N LEU A 38 15.74 -0.53 13.01
CA LEU A 38 16.14 -0.16 14.37
C LEU A 38 14.99 -0.42 15.33
N PRO A 39 15.21 -1.12 16.47
CA PRO A 39 14.15 -1.40 17.43
C PRO A 39 13.67 -0.14 18.17
N GLU A 40 14.46 0.94 18.16
CA GLU A 40 14.14 2.17 18.86
C GLU A 40 13.09 3.02 18.12
N LYS A 41 12.22 3.68 18.90
CA LYS A 41 11.22 4.63 18.38
C LYS A 41 11.87 6.00 18.15
N LEU A 42 12.55 6.15 17.02
CA LEU A 42 13.32 7.37 16.70
C LEU A 42 12.52 8.46 15.97
N VAL A 43 11.28 8.19 15.56
CA VAL A 43 10.47 9.12 14.76
C VAL A 43 9.12 9.36 15.42
N LEU A 44 8.79 10.63 15.64
CA LEU A 44 7.46 11.08 16.03
C LEU A 44 6.68 11.50 14.77
N TYR A 45 5.73 10.68 14.34
CA TYR A 45 4.90 10.98 13.19
C TYR A 45 3.58 11.64 13.59
N ARG A 46 3.26 12.79 12.98
CA ARG A 46 2.03 13.54 13.25
C ARG A 46 0.85 12.97 12.47
N ILE A 47 -0.18 12.52 13.18
CA ILE A 47 -1.46 12.12 12.59
C ILE A 47 -2.40 13.33 12.55
N ARG A 48 -2.98 13.63 11.38
CA ARG A 48 -4.00 14.68 11.20
C ARG A 48 -5.32 14.07 10.75
N GLU A 49 -6.45 14.58 11.21
CA GLU A 49 -7.76 14.07 10.81
C GLU A 49 -8.08 14.28 9.32
N LYS A 50 -7.62 15.40 8.73
CA LYS A 50 -7.76 15.71 7.31
C LYS A 50 -6.54 15.29 6.47
N SER A 51 -5.79 14.28 6.89
CA SER A 51 -4.64 13.81 6.11
C SER A 51 -5.09 13.15 4.80
N ILE A 52 -4.24 13.20 3.77
CA ILE A 52 -4.43 12.49 2.50
C ILE A 52 -4.69 10.99 2.76
N THR A 53 -4.03 10.41 3.77
CA THR A 53 -4.20 9.04 4.26
C THR A 53 -5.65 8.70 4.61
N LYS A 54 -6.44 9.67 5.09
CA LYS A 54 -7.86 9.51 5.39
C LYS A 54 -8.77 9.86 4.21
N SER A 55 -8.43 10.85 3.38
CA SER A 55 -9.35 11.33 2.32
C SER A 55 -9.35 10.47 1.04
N SER A 56 -8.22 9.81 0.70
CA SER A 56 -8.03 9.05 -0.56
C SER A 56 -7.62 7.59 -0.32
N SER A 57 -8.29 6.95 0.63
CA SER A 57 -8.01 5.59 1.11
C SER A 57 -8.16 4.49 0.05
N LEU A 58 -9.14 4.57 -0.85
CA LEU A 58 -9.35 3.58 -1.91
C LEU A 58 -8.28 3.75 -2.99
N LYS A 59 -8.01 4.99 -3.40
CA LYS A 59 -6.94 5.28 -4.37
C LYS A 59 -5.59 4.77 -3.86
N GLN A 60 -5.23 5.04 -2.61
CA GLN A 60 -4.02 4.50 -1.98
C GLN A 60 -3.97 2.97 -1.99
N PHE A 61 -5.10 2.32 -1.67
CA PHE A 61 -5.19 0.86 -1.71
C PHE A 61 -4.93 0.34 -3.13
N LEU A 62 -5.60 0.88 -4.14
CA LEU A 62 -5.43 0.45 -5.53
C LEU A 62 -4.02 0.74 -6.05
N THR A 63 -3.42 1.89 -5.69
CA THR A 63 -2.03 2.19 -5.99
C THR A 63 -1.10 1.14 -5.36
N SER A 64 -1.33 0.74 -4.12
CA SER A 64 -0.54 -0.32 -3.47
C SER A 64 -0.67 -1.67 -4.18
N LEU A 65 -1.86 -1.99 -4.74
CA LEU A 65 -2.05 -3.20 -5.54
C LEU A 65 -1.26 -3.15 -6.85
N ASN A 66 -1.24 -1.99 -7.50
CA ASN A 66 -0.46 -1.79 -8.70
C ASN A 66 1.05 -1.95 -8.40
N ILE A 67 1.54 -1.34 -7.33
CA ILE A 67 2.93 -1.46 -6.88
C ILE A 67 3.32 -2.93 -6.61
N LYS A 68 2.46 -3.70 -5.91
CA LYS A 68 2.67 -5.14 -5.71
C LYS A 68 2.73 -5.91 -7.04
N LYS A 69 1.89 -5.55 -8.01
CA LYS A 69 1.92 -6.15 -9.35
C LYS A 69 3.24 -5.85 -10.06
N LEU A 70 3.75 -4.61 -9.98
CA LEU A 70 5.05 -4.24 -10.56
C LEU A 70 6.20 -5.02 -9.92
N HIS A 71 6.19 -5.19 -8.59
CA HIS A 71 7.15 -6.03 -7.88
C HIS A 71 7.14 -7.49 -8.36
N VAL A 72 5.95 -8.09 -8.51
CA VAL A 72 5.81 -9.42 -9.09
C VAL A 72 6.37 -9.48 -10.51
N GLN A 73 6.13 -8.47 -11.36
CA GLN A 73 6.71 -8.42 -12.70
C GLN A 73 8.24 -8.42 -12.67
N ARG A 74 8.87 -7.63 -11.79
CA ARG A 74 10.33 -7.62 -11.63
C ARG A 74 10.87 -8.98 -11.19
N LYS A 75 10.24 -9.62 -10.20
CA LYS A 75 10.62 -10.96 -9.71
C LYS A 75 10.67 -12.02 -10.82
N TYR A 76 9.74 -11.97 -11.78
CA TYR A 76 9.63 -13.01 -12.83
C TYR A 76 10.22 -12.62 -14.19
N LYS A 77 10.33 -11.31 -14.49
CA LYS A 77 10.73 -10.82 -15.82
C LYS A 77 11.93 -9.88 -15.80
N ASN A 78 12.48 -9.58 -14.62
CA ASN A 78 13.53 -8.56 -14.41
C ASN A 78 13.17 -7.15 -14.91
N GLN A 79 11.89 -6.88 -15.18
CA GLN A 79 11.38 -5.59 -15.63
C GLN A 79 9.92 -5.42 -15.20
N ASP A 80 9.46 -4.17 -15.09
CA ASP A 80 8.07 -3.84 -14.81
C ASP A 80 7.48 -2.86 -15.82
N GLN A 81 6.16 -2.77 -15.82
CA GLN A 81 5.39 -1.94 -16.75
C GLN A 81 4.89 -0.65 -16.08
N PHE A 82 5.70 -0.05 -15.21
CA PHE A 82 5.34 1.22 -14.58
C PHE A 82 5.04 2.27 -15.66
N SER A 83 3.92 2.96 -15.50
CA SER A 83 3.55 4.08 -16.35
C SER A 83 2.63 5.05 -15.62
N MET A 84 2.81 6.33 -15.92
CA MET A 84 1.93 7.39 -15.42
C MET A 84 0.48 7.24 -15.93
N GLY A 85 0.31 6.68 -17.13
CA GLY A 85 -1.00 6.36 -17.69
C GLY A 85 -1.81 5.43 -16.78
N LYS A 86 -1.18 4.36 -16.26
CA LYS A 86 -1.86 3.42 -15.36
C LYS A 86 -2.24 4.04 -14.03
N ILE A 87 -1.40 4.94 -13.52
CA ILE A 87 -1.70 5.69 -12.29
C ILE A 87 -2.88 6.63 -12.53
N LYS A 88 -2.88 7.38 -13.62
CA LYS A 88 -3.98 8.28 -13.99
C LYS A 88 -5.30 7.51 -14.08
N GLU A 89 -5.29 6.36 -14.73
CA GLU A 89 -6.46 5.45 -14.84
C GLU A 89 -7.04 5.08 -13.47
N ILE A 90 -6.19 4.71 -12.50
CA ILE A 90 -6.64 4.41 -11.12
C ILE A 90 -7.35 5.62 -10.50
N TYR A 91 -6.86 6.84 -10.74
CA TYR A 91 -7.40 8.04 -10.12
C TYR A 91 -8.65 8.57 -10.82
N THR A 92 -8.79 8.36 -12.13
CA THR A 92 -9.94 8.79 -12.93
C THR A 92 -11.12 7.82 -12.85
N ASN A 93 -10.85 6.51 -12.75
CA ASN A 93 -11.91 5.49 -12.78
C ASN A 93 -12.63 5.32 -11.44
N ILE A 94 -12.16 6.01 -10.39
CA ILE A 94 -12.73 5.94 -9.04
C ILE A 94 -13.69 7.10 -8.81
N THR A 95 -14.95 6.76 -8.59
CA THR A 95 -15.97 7.75 -8.28
C THR A 95 -15.85 8.21 -6.81
N PRO A 96 -16.27 9.44 -6.48
CA PRO A 96 -16.32 9.91 -5.10
C PRO A 96 -17.15 9.01 -4.17
N GLU A 97 -18.19 8.38 -4.71
CA GLU A 97 -19.03 7.44 -3.96
C GLU A 97 -18.29 6.15 -3.60
N GLN A 98 -17.54 5.56 -4.54
CA GLN A 98 -16.74 4.36 -4.28
C GLN A 98 -15.69 4.63 -3.19
N GLU A 99 -15.00 5.77 -3.27
CA GLU A 99 -14.05 6.21 -2.25
C GLU A 99 -14.74 6.38 -0.89
N ARG A 100 -15.91 7.05 -0.85
CA ARG A 100 -16.69 7.23 0.40
C ARG A 100 -17.11 5.90 1.02
N LYS A 101 -17.64 4.97 0.22
CA LYS A 101 -18.06 3.63 0.68
C LYS A 101 -16.88 2.84 1.23
N PHE A 102 -15.76 2.82 0.51
CA PHE A 102 -14.56 2.13 0.96
C PHE A 102 -13.99 2.73 2.25
N ARG A 103 -13.90 4.07 2.33
CA ARG A 103 -13.41 4.77 3.52
C ARG A 103 -14.23 4.44 4.75
N ARG A 104 -15.56 4.54 4.66
CA ARG A 104 -16.47 4.20 5.77
C ARG A 104 -16.31 2.76 6.22
N ALA A 105 -16.25 1.82 5.28
CA ALA A 105 -16.04 0.42 5.60
C ALA A 105 -14.67 0.17 6.26
N LYS A 106 -13.60 0.81 5.77
CA LYS A 106 -12.26 0.75 6.37
C LYS A 106 -12.25 1.29 7.80
N GLU A 107 -12.89 2.42 8.06
CA GLU A 107 -13.00 3.01 9.41
C GLU A 107 -13.74 2.09 10.39
N LEU A 108 -14.81 1.42 9.94
CA LEU A 108 -15.55 0.45 10.77
C LEU A 108 -14.67 -0.76 11.15
N ILE A 109 -13.88 -1.26 10.19
CA ILE A 109 -12.95 -2.36 10.41
C ILE A 109 -11.86 -1.95 11.40
N ASP A 110 -11.25 -0.78 11.20
CA ASP A 110 -10.15 -0.30 12.05
C ASP A 110 -10.64 0.00 13.48
N LYS A 111 -11.89 0.44 13.66
CA LYS A 111 -12.54 0.62 14.98
C LYS A 111 -13.08 -0.68 15.60
N LYS A 112 -12.92 -1.84 14.94
CA LYS A 112 -13.49 -3.14 15.36
C LYS A 112 -15.00 -3.07 15.64
N ASN A 113 -15.75 -2.27 14.89
CA ASN A 113 -17.21 -2.17 15.08
C ASN A 113 -17.95 -3.23 14.26
N TYR A 114 -18.20 -4.38 14.88
CA TYR A 114 -18.80 -5.56 14.24
C TYR A 114 -20.27 -5.38 13.85
N LYS A 115 -21.02 -4.48 14.51
CA LYS A 115 -22.42 -4.21 14.15
C LYS A 115 -22.55 -3.51 12.80
N GLY A 116 -21.51 -2.79 12.37
CA GLY A 116 -21.44 -2.13 11.06
C GLY A 116 -20.94 -3.03 9.92
N LEU A 117 -20.60 -4.31 10.18
CA LEU A 117 -20.01 -5.19 9.15
C LEU A 117 -20.95 -5.43 7.96
N LEU A 118 -22.27 -5.36 8.15
CA LEU A 118 -23.23 -5.45 7.04
C LEU A 118 -23.03 -4.32 6.01
N GLU A 119 -22.55 -3.14 6.42
CA GLU A 119 -22.23 -2.04 5.50
C GLU A 119 -20.95 -2.28 4.69
N VAL A 120 -20.09 -3.21 5.11
CA VAL A 120 -18.83 -3.57 4.44
C VAL A 120 -19.12 -4.22 3.08
N PHE A 121 -20.21 -4.99 2.95
CA PHE A 121 -20.59 -5.58 1.67
C PHE A 121 -20.99 -4.55 0.59
N ARG A 122 -21.17 -3.27 0.95
CA ARG A 122 -21.52 -2.21 -0.02
C ARG A 122 -20.35 -1.76 -0.90
N SER A 123 -19.12 -2.22 -0.65
CA SER A 123 -17.95 -1.93 -1.49
C SER A 123 -17.25 -3.23 -1.93
N PRO A 124 -17.19 -3.57 -3.22
CA PRO A 124 -16.45 -4.75 -3.66
C PRO A 124 -14.95 -4.67 -3.32
N TYR A 125 -14.41 -3.45 -3.28
CA TYR A 125 -13.00 -3.21 -2.96
C TYR A 125 -12.65 -3.52 -1.49
N ILE A 126 -13.59 -3.37 -0.56
CA ILE A 126 -13.28 -3.62 0.86
C ILE A 126 -13.18 -5.11 1.16
N ILE A 127 -13.93 -5.96 0.46
CA ILE A 127 -13.79 -7.42 0.57
C ILE A 127 -12.37 -7.82 0.19
N ARG A 128 -11.87 -7.30 -0.93
CA ARG A 128 -10.48 -7.52 -1.37
C ARG A 128 -9.46 -7.01 -0.34
N TYR A 129 -9.72 -5.86 0.28
CA TYR A 129 -8.88 -5.31 1.34
C TYR A 129 -8.82 -6.21 2.58
N ILE A 130 -9.98 -6.71 3.05
CA ILE A 130 -10.07 -7.62 4.18
C ILE A 130 -9.33 -8.92 3.88
N MET A 131 -9.58 -9.52 2.72
CA MET A 131 -8.89 -10.75 2.30
C MET A 131 -7.38 -10.60 2.34
N GLN A 132 -6.82 -9.45 1.93
CA GLN A 132 -5.38 -9.20 2.06
C GLN A 132 -4.90 -9.14 3.51
N LYS A 133 -5.64 -8.48 4.41
CA LYS A 133 -5.30 -8.47 5.84
C LYS A 133 -5.32 -9.88 6.43
N VAL A 134 -6.35 -10.68 6.11
CA VAL A 134 -6.49 -12.06 6.58
C VAL A 134 -5.32 -12.93 6.09
N ILE A 135 -5.04 -12.90 4.78
CA ILE A 135 -3.92 -13.65 4.19
C ILE A 135 -2.58 -13.24 4.82
N PHE A 136 -2.37 -11.94 5.04
CA PHE A 136 -1.14 -11.44 5.67
C PHE A 136 -1.01 -11.93 7.12
N ASN A 137 -2.07 -11.83 7.92
CA ASN A 137 -2.08 -12.31 9.31
C ASN A 137 -1.85 -13.82 9.38
N PHE A 138 -2.45 -14.58 8.46
CA PHE A 138 -2.22 -16.02 8.37
C PHE A 138 -0.76 -16.33 8.04
N LYS A 139 -0.16 -15.64 7.06
CA LYS A 139 1.27 -15.78 6.74
C LYS A 139 2.14 -15.47 7.96
N LEU A 140 1.84 -14.40 8.70
CA LEU A 140 2.57 -14.02 9.90
C LEU A 140 2.52 -15.11 10.98
N LEU A 141 1.36 -15.73 11.21
CA LEU A 141 1.20 -16.85 12.15
C LEU A 141 2.01 -18.08 11.73
N THR A 142 2.16 -18.31 10.43
CA THR A 142 2.92 -19.46 9.89
C THR A 142 4.42 -19.20 9.75
N MET A 143 4.87 -17.95 9.86
CA MET A 143 6.30 -17.61 9.79
C MET A 143 6.97 -18.04 11.10
N LYS A 144 7.91 -18.99 11.00
CA LYS A 144 8.84 -19.27 12.09
C LYS A 144 9.83 -18.11 12.16
N PHE A 145 9.76 -17.32 13.22
CA PHE A 145 10.84 -16.40 13.57
C PHE A 145 12.02 -17.28 14.03
N THR A 146 12.95 -17.49 13.11
CA THR A 146 14.26 -18.12 13.37
C THR A 146 15.28 -17.00 13.44
#